data_AF-E2BC36-F1
#
_entry.id   AF-E2BC36-F1
#
_cell.length_a   1.000
_cell.length_b   1.000
_cell.length_c   1.000
_cell.angle_alpha   90.00
_cell.angle_beta   90.00
_cell.angle_gamma   90.00
#
_symmetry.space_group_name_H-M   'P 1'
#
loop_
_entity.id
_entity.type
_entity.pdbx_description
1 polymer ?
#
loop_
_entity_poly.entity_id
_entity_poly.type
_entity_poly.pdbx_seq_one_letter_code
_entity_poly.pdbx_strand_id
1 'polypeptide(L)' 'TGYYRVNYNNKTWWRIATVLNYEDIHQINDFKRAQLIDDAYYLMIQEYISPLIFWNIAEHLAREVSYIIWYLMFNILSYM' A
#
# COMPACT_ATOMS: atom_id res chain seq x y z
N THR A 1 -3.07 18.22 -1.65
CA THR A 1 -1.88 17.56 -2.22
C THR A 1 -0.67 18.09 -1.52
N GLY A 2 0.29 17.22 -1.17
CA GLY A 2 1.57 17.61 -0.58
C GLY A 2 2.66 16.64 -1.05
N TYR A 3 3.88 17.15 -1.21
CA TYR A 3 5.02 16.40 -1.72
C TYR A 3 5.79 15.76 -0.56
N TYR A 4 5.19 14.74 0.06
CA TYR A 4 5.76 14.01 1.20
C TYR A 4 5.25 12.57 1.23
N ARG A 5 6.05 11.69 1.85
CA ARG A 5 5.66 10.30 2.17
C ARG A 5 5.20 10.22 3.62
N VAL A 6 4.27 9.31 3.91
CA VAL A 6 3.73 9.16 5.28
C VAL A 6 4.17 7.84 5.89
N ASN A 7 4.90 7.92 6.99
CA ASN A 7 5.21 6.75 7.81
C ASN A 7 4.31 6.71 9.05
N TYR A 8 3.53 5.64 9.18
CA TYR A 8 2.73 5.36 10.36
C TYR A 8 3.45 4.38 11.29
N ASN A 9 3.02 4.29 12.54
CA ASN A 9 3.48 3.20 13.41
C ASN A 9 2.97 1.84 12.91
N ASN A 10 3.62 0.75 13.33
CA ASN A 10 3.27 -0.60 12.89
C ASN A 10 1.78 -0.93 13.14
N LYS A 11 1.22 -0.57 14.31
CA LYS A 11 -0.18 -0.85 14.64
C LYS A 11 -1.15 -0.20 13.65
N THR A 12 -0.86 1.03 13.23
CA THR A 12 -1.64 1.75 12.23
C THR A 12 -1.50 1.09 10.86
N TRP A 13 -0.30 0.68 10.46
CA TRP A 13 -0.11 -0.07 9.20
C TRP A 13 -0.90 -1.38 9.17
N TRP A 14 -0.88 -2.14 10.27
CA TRP A 14 -1.69 -3.36 10.41
C TRP A 14 -3.19 -3.08 10.28
N ARG A 15 -3.66 -1.98 10.88
CA ARG A 15 -5.07 -1.56 10.74
C ARG A 15 -5.39 -1.15 9.31
N ILE A 16 -4.50 -0.43 8.64
CA ILE A 16 -4.66 -0.06 7.22
C ILE A 16 -4.78 -1.32 6.35
N ALA A 17 -3.89 -2.29 6.53
CA ALA A 17 -3.96 -3.57 5.79
C ALA A 17 -5.30 -4.29 6.03
N THR A 18 -5.77 -4.31 7.29
CA THR A 18 -7.06 -4.92 7.64
C THR A 18 -8.23 -4.23 6.92
N VAL A 19 -8.26 -2.90 6.93
CA VAL A 19 -9.29 -2.11 6.24
C VAL A 19 -9.24 -2.38 4.72
N LEU A 20 -8.05 -2.38 4.13
CA LEU A 20 -7.89 -2.64 2.69
C LEU A 20 -8.33 -4.06 2.31
N ASN A 21 -8.06 -5.06 3.14
CA ASN A 21 -8.35 -6.46 2.81
C ASN A 21 -9.81 -6.85 3.08
N TYR A 22 -10.45 -6.30 4.12
CA TYR A 22 -11.75 -6.76 4.60
C TYR A 22 -12.88 -5.75 4.45
N GLU A 23 -12.62 -4.45 4.43
CA GLU A 23 -13.65 -3.43 4.26
C GLU A 23 -13.93 -3.13 2.78
N ASP A 24 -14.86 -2.21 2.54
CA ASP A 24 -15.22 -1.77 1.19
C ASP A 24 -14.15 -0.81 0.64
N ILE A 25 -13.30 -1.34 -0.24
CA ILE A 25 -12.17 -0.63 -0.86
C ILE A 25 -12.62 0.58 -1.68
N HIS A 26 -13.88 0.61 -2.14
CA HIS A 26 -14.42 1.70 -2.95
C HIS A 26 -14.69 2.97 -2.14
N GLN A 27 -14.69 2.88 -0.81
CA GLN A 27 -14.77 4.07 0.05
C GLN A 27 -13.47 4.88 0.04
N ILE A 28 -12.34 4.22 -0.22
CA ILE A 28 -11.03 4.87 -0.35
C ILE A 28 -10.85 5.22 -1.82
N ASN A 29 -10.39 6.43 -2.13
CA ASN A 29 -10.09 6.80 -3.51
C ASN A 29 -8.87 6.01 -4.02
N ASP A 30 -8.91 5.56 -5.28
CA ASP A 30 -7.82 4.87 -5.98
C ASP A 30 -6.45 5.54 -5.79
N PHE A 31 -6.40 6.88 -5.84
CA PHE A 31 -5.17 7.64 -5.62
C PHE A 31 -4.58 7.43 -4.22
N LYS A 32 -5.44 7.37 -3.19
CA LYS A 32 -4.99 7.15 -1.81
C LYS A 32 -4.49 5.72 -1.62
N ARG A 33 -5.12 4.73 -2.27
CA ARG A 33 -4.66 3.33 -2.22
C ARG A 33 -3.32 3.17 -2.93
N ALA A 34 -3.16 3.80 -4.10
CA ALA A 34 -1.87 3.84 -4.81
C ALA A 34 -0.78 4.47 -3.94
N GLN A 35 -1.06 5.60 -3.28
CA GLN A 35 -0.10 6.24 -2.38
C GLN A 35 0.29 5.33 -1.19
N LEU A 36 -0.66 4.59 -0.61
CA LEU A 36 -0.35 3.67 0.49
C LEU A 36 0.61 2.55 0.07
N ILE A 37 0.44 2.00 -1.14
CA ILE A 37 1.34 0.96 -1.67
C ILE A 37 2.72 1.56 -1.95
N ASP A 38 2.79 2.73 -2.59
CA ASP A 38 4.07 3.40 -2.90
C ASP A 38 4.86 3.74 -1.62
N ASP A 39 4.17 4.32 -0.63
CA ASP A 39 4.76 4.64 0.66
C ASP A 39 5.19 3.37 1.40
N ALA A 40 4.36 2.32 1.42
CA ALA A 40 4.72 1.06 2.08
C ALA A 40 5.93 0.38 1.43
N TYR A 41 6.01 0.35 0.11
CA TYR A 41 7.17 -0.19 -0.61
C TYR A 41 8.45 0.59 -0.31
N TYR A 42 8.39 1.92 -0.42
CA TYR A 42 9.54 2.78 -0.13
C TYR A 42 10.02 2.59 1.32
N LEU A 43 9.10 2.57 2.28
CA LEU A 43 9.41 2.38 3.70
C LEU A 43 9.96 0.98 4.00
N MET A 44 9.52 -0.04 3.27
CA MET A 44 10.06 -1.39 3.39
C MET A 44 11.51 -1.44 2.90
N ILE A 45 11.82 -0.84 1.75
CA ILE A 45 13.20 -0.78 1.22
C ILE A 45 14.13 -0.02 2.17
N GLN A 46 13.63 1.02 2.80
CA GLN A 46 14.38 1.81 3.79
C GLN A 46 14.40 1.17 5.19
N GLU A 47 13.89 -0.06 5.34
CA GLU A 47 13.83 -0.82 6.60
C GLU A 47 13.01 -0.15 7.73
N TYR A 48 12.17 0.83 7.42
CA TYR A 48 11.30 1.50 8.39
C TYR A 48 10.08 0.64 8.79
N ILE A 49 9.63 -0.24 7.90
CA ILE A 49 8.56 -1.21 8.16
C ILE A 49 9.00 -2.60 7.75
N SER A 50 8.45 -3.64 8.39
CA SER A 50 8.80 -5.01 8.03
C SER A 50 8.21 -5.41 6.67
N PRO A 51 8.88 -6.27 5.89
CA PRO A 51 8.33 -6.81 4.65
C PRO A 51 6.96 -7.49 4.83
N LEU A 52 6.70 -8.07 6.02
CA LEU A 52 5.40 -8.65 6.36
C LEU A 52 4.27 -7.62 6.29
N ILE A 53 4.51 -6.39 6.76
CA ILE A 53 3.51 -5.31 6.70
C ILE A 53 3.23 -4.95 5.24
N PHE A 54 4.27 -4.84 4.41
CA PHE A 54 4.10 -4.56 2.99
C PHE A 54 3.26 -5.64 2.29
N TRP A 55 3.58 -6.92 2.49
CA TRP A 55 2.83 -8.01 1.86
C TRP A 55 1.38 -8.09 2.32
N ASN A 56 1.08 -7.80 3.58
CA ASN A 56 -0.31 -7.73 4.06
C ASN A 56 -1.09 -6.57 3.44
N ILE A 57 -0.42 -5.45 3.13
CA ILE A 57 -1.03 -4.39 2.34
C ILE A 57 -1.22 -4.90 0.91
N ALA A 58 -0.20 -5.47 0.26
CA ALA A 58 -0.30 -5.96 -1.12
C ALA A 58 -1.39 -7.04 -1.32
N GLU A 59 -1.79 -7.75 -0.27
CA GLU A 59 -2.89 -8.73 -0.31
C GLU A 59 -4.21 -8.14 -0.84
N HIS A 60 -4.50 -6.85 -0.61
CA HIS A 60 -5.74 -6.22 -1.09
C HIS A 60 -5.81 -6.15 -2.62
N LEU A 61 -4.67 -6.28 -3.32
CA LEU A 61 -4.62 -6.29 -4.78
C LEU A 61 -5.48 -7.40 -5.38
N ALA A 62 -5.72 -8.49 -4.64
CA ALA A 62 -6.61 -9.56 -5.07
C ALA A 62 -8.06 -9.08 -5.35
N ARG A 63 -8.46 -7.94 -4.77
CA ARG A 63 -9.78 -7.31 -4.94
C ARG A 63 -9.72 -6.02 -5.75
N GLU A 64 -8.55 -5.64 -6.25
CA GLU A 64 -8.31 -4.35 -6.89
C GLU A 64 -8.51 -4.40 -8.41
N VAL A 65 -9.18 -3.38 -8.95
CA VAL A 65 -9.47 -3.24 -10.39
C VAL A 65 -8.85 -1.98 -10.99
N SER A 66 -8.31 -1.08 -10.17
CA SER A 66 -7.73 0.17 -10.64
C SER A 66 -6.44 -0.07 -11.43
N TYR A 67 -6.40 0.41 -12.67
CA TYR A 67 -5.23 0.35 -13.55
C TYR A 67 -4.00 1.01 -12.92
N ILE A 68 -4.18 2.15 -12.24
CA ILE A 68 -3.08 2.94 -11.66
C ILE A 68 -2.35 2.12 -10.60
N ILE A 69 -3.10 1.40 -9.78
CA ILE A 69 -2.56 0.59 -8.69
C ILE A 69 -1.81 -0.63 -9.24
N TRP A 70 -2.36 -1.32 -10.25
CA TRP A 70 -1.70 -2.44 -10.91
C TRP A 70 -0.43 -2.03 -11.62
N TYR A 71 -0.45 -0.90 -12.34
CA TYR A 71 0.75 -0.34 -12.98
C TYR A 71 1.86 -0.06 -11.97
N LEU A 72 1.52 0.58 -10.84
CA LEU A 72 2.45 0.82 -9.74
C LEU A 72 3.03 -0.51 -9.19
N MET A 73 2.17 -1.51 -8.94
CA MET A 73 2.62 -2.79 -8.42
C MET A 73 3.56 -3.52 -9.38
N PHE A 74 3.27 -3.54 -10.68
CA PHE A 74 4.16 -4.15 -11.66
C PHE A 74 5.51 -3.44 -11.74
N ASN A 75 5.52 -2.11 -11.63
CA ASN A 75 6.78 -1.36 -11.53
C ASN A 75 7.55 -1.79 -10.28
N ILE A 76 6.91 -1.83 -9.11
CA ILE A 76 7.53 -2.27 -7.85
C ILE A 76 8.14 -3.67 -8.00
N LEU A 77 7.38 -4.64 -8.52
CA LEU A 77 7.83 -6.01 -8.73
C LEU A 77 8.98 -6.13 -9.74
N SER A 78 9.14 -5.18 -10.66
CA SER A 78 10.26 -5.17 -11.60
C SER A 78 11.60 -4.74 -10.96
N TYR A 79 11.53 -4.03 -9.83
CA TYR A 79 12.70 -3.55 -9.08
C TYR A 79 13.01 -4.39 -7.83
N MET A 80 12.14 -5.33 -7.47
CA MET A 80 12.36 -6.29 -6.39
C MET A 80 13.15 -7.51 -6.88
#